data_AF-A0A075R4R7-F1
#
_entry.id   AF-A0A075R4R7-F1
#
_cell.length_a   1.000
_cell.length_b   1.000
_cell.length_c   1.000
_cell.angle_alpha   90.00
_cell.angle_beta   90.00
_cell.angle_gamma   90.00
#
_symmetry.space_group_name_H-M   'P 1'
#
loop_
_entity.id
_entity.type
_entity.pdbx_description
1 polymer ?
#
loop_
_entity_poly.entity_id
_entity_poly.type
_entity_poly.pdbx_seq_one_letter_code
_entity_poly.pdbx_strand_id
1 'polypeptide(L)'
;MAESYMDHLRVESDRLNQIKLLDRKVMEYIELLLPLPDNASITQEKNNRLLRADMQHRYFDSPDLIDVGKNAFRFINAVSDFATHAKPLRETASYKENLFQKMEGNPLIDKAYEIIVASA
;
A
#
# COMPACT_ATOMS: atom_id res chain seq x y z
N MET A 1 17.42 2.14 23.26
CA MET A 1 16.07 1.73 22.81
C MET A 1 15.75 2.29 21.43
N ALA A 2 15.85 3.60 21.19
CA ALA A 2 15.63 4.17 19.86
C ALA A 2 16.67 3.73 18.80
N GLU A 3 17.95 3.61 19.18
CA GLU A 3 19.03 3.18 18.27
C GLU A 3 18.77 1.80 17.66
N SER A 4 18.57 0.78 18.51
CA SER A 4 18.24 -0.58 18.06
C SER A 4 16.98 -0.63 17.19
N TYR A 5 15.94 0.16 17.50
CA TYR A 5 14.75 0.24 16.65
C TYR A 5 15.07 0.80 15.26
N MET A 6 15.80 1.91 15.19
CA MET A 6 16.18 2.53 13.92
C MET A 6 17.13 1.65 13.10
N ASP A 7 17.98 0.86 13.77
CA ASP A 7 18.85 -0.10 13.12
C ASP A 7 18.06 -1.26 12.49
N HIS A 8 17.10 -1.83 13.23
CA HIS A 8 16.20 -2.84 12.67
C HIS A 8 15.37 -2.29 11.49
N LEU A 9 14.87 -1.06 11.63
CA LEU A 9 14.13 -0.40 10.56
C LEU A 9 14.99 -0.20 9.30
N ARG A 10 16.26 0.20 9.46
CA ARG A 10 17.21 0.33 8.35
C ARG A 10 17.43 -1.02 7.67
N VAL A 11 17.71 -2.07 8.45
CA VAL A 11 17.95 -3.43 7.92
C VAL A 11 16.74 -3.93 7.12
N GLU A 12 15.53 -3.78 7.64
CA GLU A 12 14.32 -4.20 6.92
C GLU A 12 14.05 -3.33 5.68
N SER A 13 14.30 -2.03 5.74
CA SER A 13 14.19 -1.14 4.56
C SER A 13 15.15 -1.56 3.45
N ASP A 14 16.41 -1.87 3.81
CA ASP A 14 17.41 -2.34 2.87
C ASP A 14 17.03 -3.70 2.26
N ARG A 15 16.51 -4.62 3.07
CA ARG A 15 15.99 -5.92 2.61
C ARG A 15 14.87 -5.74 1.58
N LEU A 16 13.89 -4.89 1.87
CA LEU A 16 12.78 -4.58 0.94
C LEU A 16 13.27 -3.92 -0.35
N ASN A 17 14.31 -3.09 -0.27
CA ASN A 17 14.88 -2.41 -1.44
C ASN A 17 15.56 -3.39 -2.42
N GLN A 18 16.08 -4.52 -1.91
CA GLN A 18 16.71 -5.56 -2.71
C GLN A 18 15.71 -6.46 -3.44
N ILE A 19 14.47 -6.60 -2.95
CA ILE A 19 13.43 -7.41 -3.58
C ILE A 19 12.88 -6.67 -4.80
N LYS A 20 13.32 -7.06 -6.01
CA LYS A 20 12.83 -6.47 -7.27
C LYS A 20 11.42 -6.96 -7.58
N LEU A 21 10.55 -6.04 -7.98
CA LEU A 21 9.18 -6.35 -8.37
C LEU A 21 8.97 -6.09 -9.86
N LEU A 22 8.53 -7.14 -10.55
CA LEU A 22 8.02 -7.00 -11.91
C LEU A 22 6.67 -6.30 -11.88
N ASP A 23 6.37 -5.49 -12.90
CA ASP A 23 5.10 -4.75 -13.00
C ASP A 23 3.90 -5.68 -12.84
N ARG A 24 3.93 -6.88 -13.45
CA ARG A 24 2.87 -7.89 -13.29
C ARG A 24 2.63 -8.30 -11.82
N LYS A 25 3.69 -8.42 -11.03
CA LYS A 25 3.60 -8.82 -9.61
C LYS A 25 3.01 -7.71 -8.76
N VAL A 26 3.37 -6.47 -9.07
CA VAL A 26 2.75 -5.29 -8.45
C VAL A 26 1.24 -5.32 -8.71
N MET A 27 0.81 -5.54 -9.95
CA MET A 27 -0.60 -5.61 -10.30
C MET A 27 -1.31 -6.73 -9.53
N GLU A 28 -0.75 -7.95 -9.51
CA GLU A 28 -1.28 -9.08 -8.73
C GLU A 28 -1.44 -8.73 -7.24
N TYR A 29 -0.44 -8.08 -6.63
CA TYR A 29 -0.50 -7.70 -5.22
C TYR A 29 -1.56 -6.63 -4.95
N ILE A 30 -1.75 -5.67 -5.86
CA ILE A 30 -2.82 -4.67 -5.76
C ILE A 30 -4.20 -5.36 -5.77
N GLU A 31 -4.39 -6.41 -6.57
CA GLU A 31 -5.65 -7.16 -6.59
C GLU A 31 -5.89 -7.95 -5.29
N LEU A 32 -4.82 -8.53 -4.72
CA LEU A 32 -4.88 -9.22 -3.42
C LEU A 32 -5.19 -8.26 -2.25
N LEU A 33 -4.67 -7.03 -2.33
CA LEU A 33 -4.94 -5.98 -1.35
C LEU A 33 -6.36 -5.41 -1.47
N LEU A 34 -6.86 -5.26 -2.70
CA LEU A 34 -8.16 -4.70 -3.02
C LEU A 34 -9.04 -5.72 -3.77
N PRO A 35 -9.43 -6.84 -3.12
CA PRO A 35 -10.21 -7.89 -3.77
C PRO A 35 -11.60 -7.37 -4.16
N LEU A 36 -12.11 -7.88 -5.29
CA LEU A 36 -13.47 -7.64 -5.72
C LEU A 36 -14.29 -8.91 -5.43
N PRO A 37 -15.39 -8.84 -4.66
CA PRO A 37 -16.26 -9.98 -4.44
C PRO A 37 -16.93 -10.46 -5.75
N ASP A 38 -17.11 -11.77 -5.89
CA ASP A 38 -17.76 -12.37 -7.09
C ASP A 38 -19.20 -11.86 -7.33
N ASN A 39 -19.87 -11.42 -6.26
CA ASN A 39 -21.23 -10.87 -6.30
C ASN A 39 -21.27 -9.33 -6.23
N ALA A 40 -20.16 -8.66 -6.56
CA ALA A 40 -20.09 -7.20 -6.52
C ALA A 40 -21.10 -6.55 -7.48
N SER A 41 -21.77 -5.51 -7.01
CA SER A 41 -22.60 -4.67 -7.87
C SER A 41 -21.74 -3.87 -8.86
N ILE A 42 -22.36 -3.40 -9.96
CA ILE A 42 -21.70 -2.55 -10.97
C ILE A 42 -21.01 -1.33 -10.31
N THR A 43 -21.62 -0.76 -9.27
CA THR A 43 -21.05 0.38 -8.53
C THR A 43 -19.82 -0.02 -7.73
N GLN A 44 -19.85 -1.18 -7.05
CA GLN A 44 -18.70 -1.68 -6.29
C GLN A 44 -17.52 -2.01 -7.22
N GLU A 45 -17.79 -2.59 -8.39
CA GLU A 45 -16.78 -2.86 -9.40
C GLU A 45 -16.12 -1.57 -9.91
N LYS A 46 -16.93 -0.55 -10.26
CA LYS A 46 -16.42 0.76 -10.68
C LYS A 46 -15.55 1.40 -9.60
N ASN A 47 -16.00 1.38 -8.35
CA ASN A 47 -15.26 1.95 -7.22
C ASN A 47 -13.96 1.20 -6.97
N ASN A 48 -13.98 -0.14 -7.00
CA ASN A 48 -12.77 -0.96 -6.80
C ASN A 48 -11.73 -0.67 -7.90
N ARG A 49 -12.18 -0.54 -9.16
CA ARG A 49 -11.30 -0.20 -10.29
C ARG A 49 -10.62 1.16 -10.09
N LEU A 50 -11.34 2.16 -9.58
CA LEU A 50 -10.78 3.47 -9.26
C LEU A 50 -9.73 3.37 -8.14
N LEU A 51 -10.01 2.60 -7.08
CA LEU A 51 -9.05 2.39 -5.99
C LEU A 51 -7.77 1.68 -6.47
N ARG A 52 -7.91 0.65 -7.32
CA ARG A 52 -6.77 -0.05 -7.92
C ARG A 52 -5.96 0.89 -8.83
N ALA A 53 -6.62 1.73 -9.62
CA ALA A 53 -5.96 2.71 -10.48
C ALA A 53 -5.19 3.76 -9.66
N ASP A 54 -5.74 4.25 -8.54
CA ASP A 54 -5.04 5.17 -7.64
C ASP A 54 -3.79 4.51 -7.03
N MET A 55 -3.91 3.26 -6.56
CA MET A 55 -2.77 2.52 -6.02
C MET A 55 -1.68 2.27 -7.07
N GLN A 56 -2.06 1.97 -8.32
CA GLN A 56 -1.14 1.85 -9.44
C GLN A 56 -0.42 3.16 -9.72
N HIS A 57 -1.18 4.27 -9.81
CA HIS A 57 -0.60 5.60 -10.05
C HIS A 57 0.42 5.98 -8.97
N ARG A 58 0.12 5.73 -7.69
CA ARG A 58 1.07 5.96 -6.58
C ARG A 58 2.32 5.12 -6.72
N TYR A 59 2.20 3.87 -7.14
CA TYR A 59 3.38 3.03 -7.35
C TYR A 59 4.18 3.45 -8.58
N PHE A 60 3.56 3.63 -9.75
CA PHE A 60 4.27 3.81 -11.03
C PHE A 60 4.67 5.26 -11.31
N ASP A 61 3.83 6.22 -10.92
CA ASP A 61 3.90 7.60 -11.41
C ASP A 61 4.21 8.62 -10.31
N SER A 62 4.22 8.21 -9.03
CA SER A 62 4.53 9.13 -7.93
C SER A 62 5.95 9.70 -8.06
N PRO A 63 6.11 11.04 -8.06
CA PRO A 63 7.40 11.68 -8.22
C PRO A 63 8.36 11.34 -7.07
N ASP A 64 7.83 11.17 -5.85
CA ASP A 64 8.63 10.87 -4.66
C ASP A 64 9.30 9.49 -4.71
N LEU A 65 8.76 8.58 -5.53
CA LEU A 65 9.19 7.19 -5.63
C LEU A 65 9.97 6.89 -6.91
N ILE A 66 10.20 7.88 -7.77
CA ILE A 66 10.79 7.67 -9.08
C ILE A 66 12.22 7.13 -8.99
N ASP A 67 13.02 7.65 -8.05
CA ASP A 67 14.43 7.30 -7.85
C ASP A 67 14.66 6.05 -7.00
N VAL A 68 13.62 5.56 -6.30
CA VAL A 68 13.69 4.38 -5.44
C VAL A 68 13.83 3.08 -6.27
N GLY A 69 13.38 3.10 -7.53
CA GLY A 69 13.36 1.93 -8.40
C GLY A 69 12.20 0.96 -8.10
N LYS A 70 11.98 -0.02 -9.00
CA LYS A 70 10.88 -0.98 -8.90
C LYS A 70 11.22 -2.13 -7.94
N ASN A 71 10.91 -1.95 -6.65
CA ASN A 71 11.18 -2.91 -5.58
C ASN A 71 10.05 -2.94 -4.53
N ALA A 72 10.15 -3.88 -3.60
CA ALA A 72 9.19 -4.03 -2.53
C ALA A 72 9.14 -2.81 -1.60
N PHE A 73 10.28 -2.13 -1.38
CA PHE A 73 10.30 -0.89 -0.60
C PHE A 73 9.42 0.20 -1.23
N ARG A 74 9.53 0.42 -2.54
CA ARG A 74 8.65 1.32 -3.30
C ARG A 74 7.18 0.91 -3.19
N PHE A 75 6.89 -0.39 -3.24
CA PHE A 75 5.52 -0.91 -3.12
C PHE A 75 4.92 -0.62 -1.75
N ILE A 76 5.65 -0.89 -0.66
CA ILE A 76 5.20 -0.59 0.71
C ILE A 76 4.95 0.91 0.90
N ASN A 77 5.83 1.77 0.37
CA ASN A 77 5.63 3.21 0.43
C ASN A 77 4.37 3.66 -0.34
N ALA A 78 4.13 3.11 -1.53
CA ALA A 78 2.92 3.41 -2.30
C ALA A 78 1.64 2.95 -1.59
N VAL A 79 1.65 1.78 -0.94
CA VAL A 79 0.52 1.28 -0.13
C VAL A 79 0.33 2.15 1.11
N SER A 80 1.41 2.55 1.79
CA SER A 80 1.35 3.44 2.95
C SER A 80 0.72 4.78 2.61
N ASP A 81 1.17 5.39 1.51
CA ASP A 81 0.61 6.64 1.01
C ASP A 81 -0.86 6.50 0.60
N PHE A 82 -1.23 5.41 -0.08
CA PHE A 82 -2.64 5.10 -0.35
C PHE A 82 -3.45 4.97 0.95
N ALA A 83 -2.95 4.24 1.94
CA ALA A 83 -3.71 3.92 3.14
C ALA A 83 -3.87 5.10 4.11
N THR A 84 -3.01 6.11 4.00
CA THR A 84 -2.98 7.31 4.87
C THR A 84 -3.52 8.57 4.17
N HIS A 85 -3.35 8.69 2.86
CA HIS A 85 -3.73 9.88 2.09
C HIS A 85 -4.81 9.63 1.02
N ALA A 86 -5.37 8.42 0.88
CA ALA A 86 -6.54 8.22 0.02
C ALA A 86 -7.68 9.10 0.52
N LYS A 87 -8.08 10.08 -0.30
CA LYS A 87 -9.26 10.89 -0.01
C LYS A 87 -10.49 9.99 -0.05
N PRO A 88 -11.34 10.00 1.00
CA PRO A 88 -12.53 9.19 1.01
C PRO A 88 -13.47 9.70 -0.08
N LEU A 89 -14.19 8.79 -0.74
CA LEU A 89 -15.22 9.18 -1.72
C LEU A 89 -16.35 10.03 -1.08
N ARG A 90 -16.49 9.96 0.25
CA ARG A 90 -17.38 10.82 1.05
C ARG A 90 -16.75 11.11 2.41
N GLU A 91 -16.53 12.38 2.71
CA GLU A 91 -16.12 12.81 4.05
C GLU A 91 -17.34 12.85 4.97
N THR A 92 -17.34 12.05 6.04
CA THR A 92 -18.33 12.15 7.13
C THR A 92 -17.75 12.96 8.28
N ALA A 93 -18.61 13.47 9.17
CA ALA A 93 -18.17 14.28 10.32
C ALA A 93 -17.13 13.55 11.20
N SER A 94 -17.20 12.21 11.28
CA SER A 94 -16.28 11.35 12.05
C SER A 94 -15.06 10.87 11.27
N TYR A 95 -14.82 11.36 10.04
CA TYR A 95 -13.73 10.88 9.18
C TYR A 95 -12.35 11.03 9.85
N LYS A 96 -12.11 12.16 10.53
CA LYS A 96 -10.83 12.42 11.22
C LYS A 96 -10.61 11.50 12.42
N GLU A 97 -11.62 11.29 13.28
CA GLU A 97 -11.51 10.38 14.44
C GLU A 97 -11.27 8.93 14.02
N ASN A 98 -11.92 8.46 12.95
CA ASN A 98 -11.67 7.13 12.38
C ASN A 98 -10.26 6.98 11.79
N LEU A 99 -9.65 8.07 11.31
CA LEU A 99 -8.28 8.08 10.82
C LEU A 99 -7.28 8.00 12.00
N PHE A 100 -7.57 8.69 13.11
CA PHE A 100 -6.76 8.62 14.34
C PHE A 100 -6.76 7.23 14.97
N GLN A 101 -7.88 6.49 14.96
CA GLN A 101 -7.92 5.09 15.45
C GLN A 101 -7.08 4.12 14.62
N LYS A 102 -6.75 4.45 13.36
CA LYS A 102 -5.83 3.66 12.51
C LYS A 102 -4.35 3.95 12.78
N MET A 103 -4.02 4.77 13.79
CA MET A 103 -2.63 5.07 14.14
C MET A 103 -1.95 3.94 14.93
N GLU A 104 -2.70 2.99 15.50
CA GLU A 104 -2.13 1.77 16.14
C GLU A 104 -1.61 0.74 15.12
N GLY A 105 -1.76 1.01 13.83
CA GLY A 105 -1.35 0.13 12.73
C GLY A 105 -2.33 0.23 11.57
N ASN A 106 -1.84 -0.05 10.37
CA ASN A 106 -2.68 -0.05 9.18
C ASN A 106 -2.74 -1.47 8.59
N PRO A 107 -3.87 -2.19 8.77
CA PRO A 107 -4.00 -3.57 8.31
C PRO A 107 -3.69 -3.76 6.81
N LEU A 108 -3.83 -2.71 6.00
CA LEU A 108 -3.51 -2.75 4.58
C LEU A 108 -1.99 -2.77 4.34
N ILE A 109 -1.23 -1.99 5.14
CA ILE A 109 0.24 -1.97 5.07
C ILE A 109 0.80 -3.29 5.59
N ASP A 110 0.26 -3.80 6.70
CA ASP A 110 0.68 -5.07 7.28
C ASP A 110 0.45 -6.22 6.28
N LYS A 111 -0.74 -6.28 5.68
CA LYS A 111 -1.05 -7.26 4.62
C LYS A 111 -0.13 -7.14 3.41
N ALA A 112 0.24 -5.92 3.01
CA ALA A 112 1.18 -5.71 1.90
C ALA A 112 2.58 -6.23 2.24
N TYR A 113 3.03 -6.01 3.47
CA TYR A 113 4.30 -6.56 3.96
C TYR A 113 4.28 -8.09 4.00
N GLU A 114 3.22 -8.71 4.51
CA GLU A 114 3.06 -10.16 4.52
C GLU A 114 3.10 -10.76 3.11
N ILE A 115 2.40 -10.17 2.14
CA ILE A 115 2.41 -10.61 0.74
C ILE A 115 3.83 -10.59 0.16
N ILE A 116 4.58 -9.50 0.41
CA ILE A 116 5.96 -9.37 -0.06
C ILE A 116 6.85 -10.43 0.57
N VAL A 117 6.82 -10.57 1.90
CA VAL A 117 7.72 -11.49 2.62
C VAL A 117 7.41 -12.95 2.29
N ALA A 118 6.14 -13.30 2.04
CA ALA A 118 5.76 -14.64 1.61
C ALA A 118 6.17 -14.96 0.16
N SER A 119 6.42 -13.94 -0.66
CA SER A 119 6.71 -14.08 -2.10
C SER A 119 8.17 -13.80 -2.48
N ALA A 120 9.00 -13.39 -1.51
CA ALA A 120 10.40 -13.03 -1.66
C ALA A 120 11.32 -14.20 -1.29
#